data_AF-A0A377VUD0-F1
#
_entry.id   AF-A0A377VUD0-F1
#
_cell.length_a   1.000
_cell.length_b   1.000
_cell.length_c   1.000
_cell.angle_alpha   90.00
_cell.angle_beta   90.00
_cell.angle_gamma   90.00
#
_symmetry.space_group_name_H-M   'P 1'
#
loop_
_entity.id
_entity.type
_entity.pdbx_description
1 polymer ?
#
loop_
_entity_poly.entity_id
_entity_poly.type
_entity_poly.pdbx_seq_one_letter_code
_entity_poly.pdbx_strand_id
1 'polypeptide(L)'
;MRRLAAGGGLLRQSSEQHLSIAAALDTACEVAERAAHATITMQARKGRASYLGERSIGHQDPGATSVLFMVQMLAGRQRVRKLRW
;
A
#
# COMPACT_ATOMS: atom_id res chain seq x y z
N MET A 1 -21.45 5.82 -3.15
CA MET A 1 -20.07 5.58 -2.63
C MET A 1 -19.77 4.08 -2.69
N ARG A 2 -19.03 3.60 -3.71
CA ARG A 2 -18.64 2.18 -3.79
C ARG A 2 -17.39 1.95 -2.94
N ARG A 3 -17.54 1.26 -1.80
CA ARG A 3 -16.42 0.74 -0.99
C ARG A 3 -15.78 -0.42 -1.76
N LEU A 4 -14.59 -0.21 -2.32
CA LEU A 4 -13.79 -1.30 -2.86
C LEU A 4 -13.13 -2.04 -1.68
N ALA A 5 -13.36 -3.36 -1.62
CA ALA A 5 -12.95 -4.19 -0.51
C ALA A 5 -11.42 -4.32 -0.47
N ALA A 6 -10.85 -4.13 0.73
CA ALA A 6 -9.43 -4.28 0.99
C ALA A 6 -9.03 -5.76 0.93
N GLY A 7 -8.58 -6.22 -0.23
CA GLY A 7 -8.04 -7.57 -0.43
C GLY A 7 -7.49 -7.68 -1.86
N GLY A 8 -6.53 -8.57 -2.09
CA GLY A 8 -5.71 -8.69 -3.31
C GLY A 8 -6.43 -8.85 -4.67
N GLY A 9 -7.74 -8.65 -4.74
CA GLY A 9 -8.56 -8.63 -5.94
C GLY A 9 -8.95 -7.23 -6.43
N LEU A 10 -8.39 -6.13 -5.93
CA LEU A 10 -8.84 -4.78 -6.33
C LEU A 10 -8.80 -4.54 -7.85
N LEU A 11 -7.68 -4.85 -8.50
CA LEU A 11 -7.55 -4.66 -9.95
C LEU A 11 -8.46 -5.61 -10.72
N ARG A 12 -8.67 -6.83 -10.19
CA ARG A 12 -9.64 -7.79 -10.74
C ARG A 12 -11.07 -7.25 -10.65
N GLN A 13 -11.47 -6.71 -9.50
CA GLN A 13 -12.77 -6.09 -9.29
C GLN A 13 -12.94 -4.81 -10.13
N SER A 14 -11.87 -4.04 -10.32
CA SER A 14 -11.88 -2.87 -11.20
C SER A 14 -12.09 -3.27 -12.66
N SER A 15 -11.47 -4.38 -13.08
CA SER A 15 -11.69 -4.99 -14.39
C SER A 15 -13.13 -5.49 -14.57
N GLU A 16 -13.67 -6.21 -13.60
CA GLU A 16 -15.08 -6.66 -13.58
C GLU A 16 -16.09 -5.50 -13.59
N GLN A 17 -15.70 -4.34 -13.07
CA GLN A 17 -16.51 -3.12 -13.09
C GLN A 17 -16.25 -2.23 -14.30
N HIS A 18 -15.38 -2.66 -15.22
CA HIS A 18 -15.00 -1.92 -16.43
C HIS A 18 -14.53 -0.49 -16.13
N LEU A 19 -13.82 -0.30 -15.01
CA LEU A 19 -13.21 0.98 -14.69
C LEU A 19 -12.12 1.31 -15.71
N SER A 20 -11.92 2.60 -15.96
CA SER A 20 -10.75 3.03 -16.73
C SER A 20 -9.46 2.64 -15.99
N ILE A 21 -8.38 2.43 -16.75
CA ILE A 21 -7.06 2.09 -16.18
C ILE A 21 -6.64 3.15 -15.15
N ALA A 22 -6.86 4.44 -15.45
CA ALA A 22 -6.56 5.52 -14.52
C ALA A 22 -7.34 5.39 -13.20
N ALA A 23 -8.65 5.16 -13.24
CA ALA A 23 -9.46 5.01 -12.04
C ALA A 23 -9.10 3.76 -11.22
N ALA A 24 -8.74 2.66 -11.90
CA ALA A 24 -8.24 1.45 -11.25
C ALA A 24 -6.91 1.68 -10.52
N LEU A 25 -5.98 2.41 -11.15
CA LEU A 25 -4.68 2.75 -10.58
C LEU A 25 -4.78 3.75 -9.43
N ASP A 26 -5.68 4.73 -9.50
CA ASP A 26 -5.94 5.64 -8.39
C ASP A 26 -6.46 4.90 -7.16
N THR A 27 -7.39 3.98 -7.37
CA THR A 27 -7.88 3.13 -6.27
C THR A 27 -6.75 2.24 -5.73
N ALA A 28 -5.91 1.68 -6.61
CA ALA A 28 -4.78 0.86 -6.21
C ALA A 28 -3.80 1.63 -5.34
N CYS A 29 -3.55 2.91 -5.63
CA CYS A 29 -2.76 3.79 -4.77
C CYS A 29 -3.38 3.89 -3.37
N GLU A 30 -4.67 4.20 -3.25
CA GLU A 30 -5.32 4.33 -1.94
C GLU A 30 -5.27 3.03 -1.13
N VAL A 31 -5.45 1.89 -1.79
CA VAL A 31 -5.36 0.58 -1.14
C VAL A 31 -3.91 0.29 -0.71
N ALA A 32 -2.93 0.58 -1.55
CA ALA A 32 -1.52 0.42 -1.21
C ALA A 32 -1.09 1.34 -0.04
N GLU A 33 -1.60 2.58 0.02
CA GLU A 33 -1.35 3.51 1.13
C GLU A 33 -1.89 2.97 2.44
N ARG A 34 -3.14 2.50 2.44
CA ARG A 34 -3.76 1.85 3.61
C ARG A 34 -3.03 0.58 4.01
N ALA A 35 -2.63 -0.24 3.05
CA ALA A 35 -1.93 -1.50 3.31
C ALA A 35 -0.55 -1.25 3.93
N ALA A 36 0.23 -0.29 3.41
CA ALA A 36 1.50 0.10 4.01
C ALA A 36 1.31 0.66 5.42
N HIS A 37 0.31 1.52 5.65
CA HIS A 37 0.03 2.06 6.99
C HIS A 37 -0.43 0.97 7.98
N ALA A 38 -1.21 -0.01 7.54
CA ALA A 38 -1.68 -1.10 8.38
C ALA A 38 -0.54 -1.97 8.95
N THR A 39 0.63 -1.99 8.30
CA THR A 39 1.80 -2.73 8.82
C THR A 39 2.31 -2.19 10.15
N ILE A 40 2.06 -0.92 10.48
CA ILE A 40 2.50 -0.28 11.73
C ILE A 40 2.01 -1.05 12.95
N THR A 41 0.78 -1.57 12.93
CA THR A 41 0.20 -2.27 14.08
C THR A 41 0.49 -3.78 14.07
N MET A 42 1.26 -4.28 13.10
CA MET A 42 1.54 -5.70 12.94
C MET A 42 2.88 -6.08 13.56
N GLN A 43 2.94 -7.22 14.26
CA GLN A 43 4.22 -7.83 14.63
C GLN A 43 4.82 -8.53 13.41
N ALA A 44 6.08 -8.22 13.09
CA ALA A 44 6.80 -8.85 12.00
C ALA A 44 7.04 -10.35 12.28
N ARG A 45 6.60 -11.21 11.35
CA ARG A 45 6.81 -12.67 11.41
C ARG A 45 7.84 -13.19 10.41
N LYS A 46 8.29 -12.36 9.48
CA LYS A 46 9.26 -12.70 8.42
C LYS A 46 10.28 -11.57 8.25
N GLY A 47 11.42 -11.90 7.64
CA GLY A 47 12.50 -10.95 7.33
C GLY A 47 13.28 -10.47 8.56
N ARG A 48 14.18 -9.50 8.38
CA ARG A 48 15.06 -9.02 9.47
C ARG A 48 14.30 -8.37 10.63
N ALA A 49 13.13 -7.79 10.37
CA ALA A 49 12.30 -7.17 11.40
C ALA A 49 11.70 -8.19 12.39
N SER A 50 11.57 -9.47 12.00
CA SER A 50 11.03 -10.50 12.91
C SER A 50 11.96 -10.80 14.08
N TYR A 51 13.26 -10.50 13.96
CA TYR A 51 14.24 -10.64 15.05
C TYR A 51 13.93 -9.74 16.25
N LEU A 52 13.12 -8.70 16.05
CA LEU A 52 12.75 -7.72 17.09
C LEU A 52 11.53 -8.15 17.91
N GLY A 53 10.81 -9.20 17.50
CA GLY A 53 9.58 -9.62 18.20
C GLY A 53 8.57 -8.48 18.31
N GLU A 54 7.99 -8.28 19.50
CA GLU A 54 7.01 -7.23 19.78
C GLU A 54 7.55 -5.81 19.51
N ARG A 55 8.86 -5.59 19.58
CA ARG A 55 9.48 -4.29 19.28
C ARG A 55 9.36 -3.88 17.80
N SER A 56 8.96 -4.80 16.92
CA SER A 56 8.63 -4.47 15.53
C SER A 56 7.32 -3.70 15.39
N ILE A 57 6.39 -3.85 16.35
CA ILE A 57 5.12 -3.12 16.38
C ILE A 57 5.41 -1.62 16.52
N GLY A 58 4.60 -0.79 15.87
CA GLY A 58 4.75 0.66 15.81
C GLY A 58 5.60 1.16 14.64
N HIS A 59 6.18 0.27 13.84
CA HIS A 59 7.04 0.62 12.71
C HIS A 59 6.42 0.15 11.38
N GLN A 60 6.30 1.06 10.41
CA GLN A 60 5.85 0.71 9.07
C GLN A 60 6.89 -0.19 8.38
N ASP A 61 6.41 -1.23 7.69
CA ASP A 61 7.28 -2.12 6.92
C ASP A 61 7.84 -1.40 5.68
N PRO A 62 9.16 -1.29 5.51
CA PRO A 62 9.76 -0.62 4.36
C PRO A 62 9.50 -1.35 3.03
N GLY A 63 9.25 -2.66 3.06
CA GLY A 63 8.85 -3.43 1.89
C GLY A 63 7.47 -3.02 1.38
N ALA A 64 6.48 -2.93 2.27
CA ALA A 64 5.16 -2.43 1.97
C ALA A 64 5.18 -0.98 1.47
N THR A 65 6.02 -0.11 2.04
CA THR A 65 6.23 1.27 1.55
C THR A 65 6.83 1.29 0.14
N SER A 66 7.74 0.38 -0.17
CA SER A 66 8.31 0.26 -1.53
C SER A 66 7.24 -0.15 -2.55
N VAL A 67 6.35 -1.08 -2.20
CA VAL A 67 5.20 -1.45 -3.05
C VAL A 67 4.27 -0.26 -3.28
N LEU A 68 3.98 0.52 -2.23
CA LEU A 68 3.23 1.76 -2.37
C LEU A 68 3.87 2.70 -3.40
N PHE A 69 5.18 2.93 -3.33
CA PHE A 69 5.86 3.78 -4.29
C PHE A 69 5.78 3.24 -5.72
N MET A 70 5.94 1.93 -5.93
CA MET A 70 5.77 1.32 -7.25
C MET A 70 4.38 1.58 -7.83
N VAL A 71 3.32 1.43 -7.02
CA VAL A 71 1.94 1.67 -7.44
C VAL A 71 1.69 3.16 -7.72
N GLN A 72 2.20 4.06 -6.88
CA GLN A 72 2.12 5.51 -7.11
C GLN A 72 2.80 5.92 -8.41
N MET A 73 3.98 5.38 -8.71
CA MET A 73 4.68 5.67 -9.96
C MET A 73 3.93 5.12 -11.17
N LEU A 74 3.36 3.92 -11.06
CA LEU A 74 2.52 3.34 -12.12
C LEU A 74 1.29 4.19 -12.41
N ALA A 75 0.68 4.79 -11.38
CA ALA A 75 -0.44 5.71 -11.51
C ALA A 75 -0.03 7.13 -11.98
N GLY A 76 1.26 7.42 -12.16
CA GLY A 76 1.76 8.77 -12.43
C GLY A 76 1.59 9.75 -11.26
N ARG A 77 1.35 9.24 -10.05
CA ARG A 77 1.06 10.02 -8.84
C ARG A 77 2.37 10.49 -8.21
N GLN A 78 2.90 11.61 -8.70
CA GLN A 78 4.09 12.21 -8.09
C GLN A 78 3.72 13.04 -6.87
N ARG A 79 4.10 12.57 -5.69
CA ARG A 79 4.10 13.39 -4.47
C ARG A 79 5.52 13.51 -3.96
N VAL A 80 6.28 14.41 -4.57
CA VAL A 80 7.61 14.77 -4.05
C VAL A 80 7.41 15.53 -2.74
N ARG A 81 7.34 14.82 -1.61
CA ARG A 81 7.52 15.46 -0.31
C ARG A 81 9.02 15.65 -0.14
N LYS A 82 9.48 16.91 -0.11
CA LYS A 82 10.80 17.25 0.43
C LYS A 82 10.89 16.62 1.84
N LEU A 83 11.68 15.57 1.97
CA LEU A 83 12.06 15.05 3.27
C LEU A 83 12.99 16.11 3.89
N ARG A 84 12.48 16.84 4.89
CA ARG A 84 13.34 17.58 5.82
C ARG A 84 13.93 16.52 6.75
N TRP A 85 15.21 16.21 6.54
CA TRP A 85 16.04 15.56 7.54
C TRP A 85 16.57 16.62 8.50
#